data_AF-A0A5A7URR4-F1
#
_entry.id   AF-A0A5A7URR4-F1
#
_cell.length_a   1.000
_cell.length_b   1.000
_cell.length_c   1.000
_cell.angle_alpha   90.00
_cell.angle_beta   90.00
_cell.angle_gamma   90.00
#
_symmetry.space_group_name_H-M   'P 1'
#
loop_
_entity.id
_entity.type
_entity.pdbx_description
1 polymer ?
#
loop_
_entity_poly.entity_id
_entity_poly.type
_entity_poly.pdbx_seq_one_letter_code
_entity_poly.pdbx_strand_id
1 'polypeptide(L)'
;MEIIRKGPSASRPPILDGKNYSYWKPQMIFFIKTLDGKAWRALVAGYDPSMITVNGVLVPNLEVDCIDAEEQSSVGNARALNVIFNGVDVNVFKLINSCSIAKEAWKTLEVAYEGTSKVKISRLQLITSKFGALRMTEDESVSDYNKRVLEKSQMNLYCSVKRYLILR
;
A
#
# COMPACT_ATOMS: atom_id res chain seq x y z
N MET A 1 2.13 32.03 -4.60
CA MET A 1 3.32 31.18 -4.38
C MET A 1 3.21 30.01 -5.32
N GLU A 2 4.08 29.93 -6.32
CA GLU A 2 4.12 28.83 -7.26
C GLU A 2 4.72 27.58 -6.58
N ILE A 3 3.99 26.48 -6.64
CA ILE A 3 4.47 25.19 -6.12
C ILE A 3 5.38 24.61 -7.19
N ILE A 4 6.69 24.80 -7.04
CA ILE A 4 7.70 24.17 -7.90
C ILE A 4 7.52 22.66 -7.76
N ARG A 5 6.95 22.01 -8.79
CA ARG A 5 6.94 20.55 -8.92
C ARG A 5 8.37 20.07 -9.12
N LYS A 6 9.06 19.80 -8.02
CA LYS A 6 10.36 19.13 -8.02
C LYS A 6 10.19 17.76 -8.66
N GLY A 7 10.90 17.51 -9.76
CA GLY A 7 10.91 16.21 -10.44
C GLY A 7 11.34 15.08 -9.50
N PRO A 8 11.02 13.81 -9.84
CA PRO A 8 11.33 12.67 -8.99
C PRO A 8 12.84 12.56 -8.81
N SER A 9 13.31 12.85 -7.59
CA SER A 9 14.70 12.73 -7.22
C SER A 9 14.97 11.28 -6.83
N ALA A 10 15.95 10.63 -7.47
CA ALA A 10 16.34 9.26 -7.15
C ALA A 10 16.80 9.06 -5.69
N SER A 11 17.10 10.15 -4.96
CA SER A 11 17.59 10.10 -3.59
C SER A 11 16.54 10.45 -2.53
N ARG A 12 15.35 10.94 -2.91
CA ARG A 12 14.34 11.36 -1.93
C ARG A 12 13.04 10.59 -2.10
N PRO A 13 12.49 10.02 -1.01
CA PRO A 13 11.19 9.35 -1.09
C PRO A 13 10.08 10.33 -1.54
N PRO A 14 9.09 9.85 -2.33
CA PRO A 14 7.90 10.65 -2.63
C PRO A 14 7.17 10.96 -1.31
N ILE A 15 6.60 12.16 -1.19
CA ILE A 15 5.90 12.59 0.02
C ILE A 15 4.40 12.35 -0.13
N LEU A 16 3.80 11.68 0.84
CA LEU A 16 2.35 11.53 0.98
C LEU A 16 1.79 12.71 1.79
N ASP A 17 1.11 13.63 1.09
CA ASP A 17 0.51 14.86 1.65
C ASP A 17 -0.97 14.68 2.08
N GLY A 18 -1.37 13.43 2.31
CA GLY A 18 -2.76 13.04 2.55
C GLY A 18 -3.62 12.95 1.29
N LYS A 19 -3.11 13.26 0.09
CA LYS A 19 -3.82 13.09 -1.18
C LYS A 19 -3.09 12.10 -2.10
N ASN A 20 -3.80 11.64 -3.13
CA ASN A 20 -3.22 10.84 -4.23
C ASN A 20 -2.42 9.59 -3.80
N TYR A 21 -2.87 8.89 -2.75
CA TYR A 21 -2.24 7.65 -2.28
C TYR A 21 -2.04 6.62 -3.39
N SER A 22 -2.95 6.55 -4.37
CA SER A 22 -2.85 5.66 -5.54
C SER A 22 -1.64 5.94 -6.44
N TYR A 23 -1.13 7.18 -6.47
CA TYR A 23 0.08 7.56 -7.19
C TYR A 23 1.33 7.42 -6.32
N TRP A 24 1.23 7.80 -5.04
CA TRP A 24 2.33 7.70 -4.08
C TRP A 24 2.76 6.25 -3.83
N LYS A 25 1.80 5.34 -3.64
CA LYS A 25 2.06 3.93 -3.30
C LYS A 25 3.00 3.22 -4.27
N PRO A 26 2.74 3.19 -5.60
CA PRO A 26 3.63 2.52 -6.54
C PRO A 26 5.03 3.18 -6.60
N GLN A 27 5.12 4.50 -6.46
CA GLN A 27 6.40 5.20 -6.43
C GLN A 27 7.22 4.85 -5.18
N MET A 28 6.56 4.78 -4.02
CA MET A 28 7.20 4.40 -2.77
C MET A 28 7.65 2.94 -2.79
N ILE A 29 6.83 2.03 -3.32
CA ILE A 29 7.19 0.61 -3.52
C ILE A 29 8.44 0.52 -4.40
N PHE A 30 8.47 1.24 -5.52
CA PHE A 30 9.62 1.25 -6.42
C PHE A 30 10.87 1.79 -5.71
N PHE A 31 10.74 2.89 -4.99
CA PHE A 31 11.83 3.51 -4.24
C PHE A 31 12.44 2.55 -3.20
N ILE A 32 11.62 1.88 -2.38
CA ILE A 32 12.10 0.90 -1.39
C ILE A 32 12.82 -0.28 -2.07
N LYS A 33 12.27 -0.79 -3.17
CA LYS A 33 12.88 -1.89 -3.94
C LYS A 33 14.26 -1.51 -4.50
N THR A 34 14.41 -0.29 -5.00
CA THR A 34 15.67 0.19 -5.56
C THR A 34 16.69 0.58 -4.49
N LEU A 35 16.23 0.96 -3.30
CA LEU A 35 17.10 1.39 -2.21
C LEU A 35 17.81 0.21 -1.55
N ASP A 36 17.07 -0.82 -1.16
CA ASP A 36 17.63 -1.96 -0.43
C ASP A 36 16.70 -3.19 -0.48
N GLY A 37 17.22 -4.31 -0.98
CA GLY A 37 16.50 -5.59 -0.99
C GLY A 37 16.16 -6.13 0.41
N LYS A 38 16.91 -5.76 1.46
CA LYS A 38 16.59 -6.09 2.86
C LYS A 38 15.40 -5.28 3.36
N ALA A 39 15.36 -3.98 3.06
CA ALA A 39 14.23 -3.12 3.40
C ALA A 39 12.93 -3.58 2.70
N TRP A 40 13.02 -3.94 1.41
CA TRP A 40 11.89 -4.52 0.69
C TRP A 40 11.40 -5.83 1.32
N ARG A 41 12.31 -6.73 1.69
CA ARG A 41 11.95 -8.00 2.36
C ARG A 41 11.26 -7.74 3.70
N ALA A 42 11.80 -6.85 4.53
CA ALA A 42 11.19 -6.50 5.82
C ALA A 42 9.79 -5.88 5.66
N LEU A 43 9.56 -5.08 4.61
CA LEU A 43 8.25 -4.52 4.30
C LEU A 43 7.21 -5.60 3.96
N VAL A 44 7.59 -6.60 3.14
CA VAL A 44 6.68 -7.64 2.64
C VAL A 44 6.49 -8.78 3.63
N ALA A 45 7.60 -9.37 4.09
CA ALA A 45 7.60 -10.50 5.02
C ALA A 45 7.20 -10.06 6.42
N GLY A 46 7.61 -8.86 6.84
CA GLY A 46 7.57 -8.42 8.23
C GLY A 46 8.91 -8.70 8.92
N TYR A 47 9.03 -8.18 10.12
CA TYR A 47 10.12 -8.48 11.04
C TYR A 47 9.50 -9.14 12.28
N ASP A 48 10.07 -10.28 12.68
CA ASP A 48 9.70 -10.99 13.89
C ASP A 48 11.00 -11.42 14.60
N PRO A 49 11.29 -10.89 15.80
CA PRO A 49 12.46 -11.28 16.57
C PRO A 49 12.45 -12.78 16.90
N SER A 50 13.57 -13.46 16.71
CA SER A 50 13.64 -14.90 16.98
C SER A 50 13.81 -15.14 18.47
N MET A 51 12.75 -15.59 19.13
CA MET A 51 12.73 -15.86 20.57
C MET A 51 12.69 -17.36 20.84
N ILE A 52 13.59 -17.85 21.68
CA ILE A 52 13.59 -19.22 22.22
C ILE A 52 13.12 -19.22 23.67
N THR A 53 12.53 -20.32 24.12
CA THR A 53 12.18 -20.49 25.53
C THR A 53 13.31 -21.21 26.26
N VAL A 54 13.99 -20.53 27.17
CA VAL A 54 14.97 -21.13 28.08
C VAL A 54 14.42 -21.03 29.49
N ASN A 55 14.21 -22.18 30.15
CA ASN A 55 13.66 -22.27 31.51
C ASN A 55 12.31 -21.53 31.70
N GLY A 56 11.45 -21.55 30.68
CA GLY A 56 10.13 -20.88 30.72
C GLY A 56 10.16 -19.38 30.45
N VAL A 57 11.33 -18.80 30.16
CA VAL A 57 11.50 -17.38 29.81
C VAL A 57 11.83 -17.27 28.32
N LEU A 58 11.18 -16.33 27.63
CA LEU A 58 11.53 -15.98 26.25
C LEU A 58 12.83 -15.18 26.24
N VAL A 59 13.85 -15.72 25.58
CA VAL A 59 15.14 -15.07 25.37
C VAL A 59 15.49 -15.09 23.87
N PRO A 60 16.28 -14.12 23.37
CA PRO A 60 16.70 -14.12 21.97
C PRO A 60 17.47 -15.39 21.61
N ASN A 61 17.27 -15.91 20.39
CA ASN A 61 18.06 -17.04 19.89
C ASN A 61 19.51 -16.59 19.65
N LEU A 62 20.48 -17.23 20.33
CA LEU A 62 21.90 -16.87 20.24
C LEU A 62 22.71 -17.78 19.30
N GLU A 63 22.06 -18.61 18.48
CA GLU A 63 22.75 -19.34 17.41
C GLU A 63 23.34 -18.36 16.38
N VAL A 64 24.63 -18.51 16.04
CA VAL A 64 25.39 -17.53 15.20
C VAL A 64 24.69 -17.22 13.87
N ASP A 65 24.26 -18.26 13.14
CA ASP A 65 23.54 -18.08 11.86
C ASP A 65 22.17 -17.40 12.04
N CYS A 66 21.55 -17.57 13.22
CA CYS A 66 20.30 -16.93 13.59
C CYS A 66 20.50 -15.45 13.96
N ILE A 67 21.58 -15.13 14.70
CA ILE A 67 21.95 -13.75 15.05
C ILE A 67 22.21 -12.92 13.80
N ASP A 68 23.01 -13.43 12.86
CA ASP A 68 23.32 -12.72 11.62
C ASP A 68 22.04 -12.47 10.81
N ALA A 69 21.17 -13.48 10.67
CA ALA A 69 19.90 -13.33 9.98
C ALA A 69 18.95 -12.32 10.67
N GLU A 70 18.90 -12.33 11.99
CA GLU A 70 18.08 -11.43 12.81
C GLU A 70 18.57 -9.98 12.73
N GLU A 71 19.88 -9.75 12.82
CA GLU A 71 20.49 -8.43 12.66
C GLU A 71 20.19 -7.88 11.26
N GLN A 72 20.35 -8.68 10.22
CA GLN A 72 20.05 -8.26 8.85
C GLN A 72 18.57 -7.93 8.64
N SER A 73 17.67 -8.67 9.30
CA SER A 73 16.23 -8.42 9.26
C SER A 73 15.85 -7.14 10.01
N SER A 74 16.44 -6.92 11.19
CA SER A 74 16.27 -5.71 12.00
C SER A 74 16.76 -4.45 11.26
N VAL A 75 17.94 -4.52 10.62
CA VAL A 75 18.46 -3.44 9.77
C VAL A 75 17.52 -3.17 8.60
N GLY A 76 16.99 -4.21 7.96
CA GLY A 76 16.00 -4.06 6.89
C GLY A 76 14.73 -3.34 7.37
N ASN A 77 14.21 -3.73 8.53
CA ASN A 77 13.03 -3.10 9.14
C ASN A 77 13.26 -1.62 9.45
N ALA A 78 14.38 -1.29 10.11
CA ALA A 78 14.74 0.08 10.45
C ALA A 78 14.89 0.96 9.20
N ARG A 79 15.52 0.44 8.15
CA ARG A 79 15.64 1.16 6.86
C ARG A 79 14.27 1.38 6.21
N ALA A 80 13.42 0.36 6.17
CA ALA A 80 12.08 0.47 5.60
C ALA A 80 11.23 1.50 6.36
N LEU A 81 11.24 1.47 7.70
CA LEU A 81 10.56 2.47 8.53
C LEU A 81 11.07 3.88 8.27
N ASN A 82 12.39 4.05 8.22
CA ASN A 82 12.99 5.35 7.94
C ASN A 82 12.52 5.90 6.58
N VAL A 83 12.45 5.06 5.55
CA VAL A 83 11.94 5.47 4.23
C VAL A 83 10.47 5.87 4.29
N ILE A 84 9.63 5.07 4.96
CA ILE A 84 8.20 5.37 5.12
C ILE A 84 8.02 6.69 5.86
N PHE A 85 8.69 6.87 7.00
CA PHE A 85 8.58 8.07 7.84
C PHE A 85 9.06 9.33 7.12
N ASN A 86 10.13 9.25 6.33
CA ASN A 86 10.59 10.38 5.51
C ASN A 86 9.75 10.61 4.25
N GLY A 87 8.91 9.65 3.88
CA GLY A 87 8.03 9.68 2.71
C GLY A 87 6.59 10.11 3.00
N VAL A 88 6.31 10.58 4.21
CA VAL A 88 4.98 11.03 4.63
C VAL A 88 5.05 12.46 5.19
N ASP A 89 3.95 13.21 5.09
CA ASP A 89 3.84 14.49 5.77
C ASP A 89 3.63 14.34 7.28
N VAL A 90 3.58 15.47 8.00
CA VAL A 90 3.43 15.49 9.46
C VAL A 90 2.11 14.88 9.95
N ASN A 91 1.01 15.05 9.22
CA ASN A 91 -0.30 14.53 9.62
C ASN A 91 -0.36 13.02 9.42
N VAL A 92 0.18 12.54 8.31
CA VAL A 92 0.28 11.12 8.00
C VAL A 92 1.30 10.43 8.91
N PHE A 93 2.40 11.10 9.25
CA PHE A 93 3.37 10.58 10.22
C PHE A 93 2.73 10.28 11.58
N LYS A 94 1.87 11.18 12.10
CA LYS A 94 1.14 10.95 13.36
C LYS A 94 0.28 9.70 13.37
N LEU A 95 -0.12 9.19 12.19
CA LEU A 95 -0.91 7.96 12.08
C LEU A 95 -0.07 6.70 12.30
N ILE A 96 1.23 6.76 11.99
CA ILE A 96 2.14 5.61 11.95
C ILE A 96 3.34 5.72 12.90
N ASN A 97 3.46 6.82 13.65
CA ASN A 97 4.62 7.11 14.50
C ASN A 97 4.82 6.10 15.64
N SER A 98 3.79 5.36 16.04
CA SER A 98 3.86 4.32 17.05
C SER A 98 4.25 2.95 16.48
N CYS A 99 4.37 2.80 15.16
CA CYS A 99 4.72 1.52 14.53
C CYS A 99 6.24 1.27 14.63
N SER A 100 6.62 0.15 15.24
CA SER A 100 8.00 -0.35 15.31
C SER A 100 8.34 -1.35 14.21
N ILE A 101 7.34 -1.79 13.43
CA ILE A 101 7.49 -2.71 12.31
C ILE A 101 7.05 -2.02 11.01
N ALA A 102 7.92 -2.02 9.99
CA ALA A 102 7.67 -1.37 8.70
C ALA A 102 6.41 -1.89 8.01
N LYS A 103 6.19 -3.22 8.08
CA LYS A 103 5.00 -3.88 7.55
C LYS A 103 3.70 -3.39 8.21
N GLU A 104 3.73 -3.13 9.52
CA GLU A 104 2.58 -2.59 10.24
C GLU A 104 2.32 -1.14 9.83
N ALA A 105 3.36 -0.30 9.81
CA ALA A 105 3.24 1.08 9.34
C ALA A 105 2.65 1.14 7.92
N TRP A 106 3.15 0.28 7.02
CA TRP A 106 2.64 0.18 5.66
C TRP A 106 1.18 -0.25 5.60
N LYS A 107 0.80 -1.28 6.37
CA LYS A 107 -0.58 -1.77 6.44
C LYS A 107 -1.53 -0.72 7.00
N THR A 108 -1.10 0.05 8.00
CA THR A 108 -1.87 1.17 8.55
C THR A 108 -2.16 2.22 7.49
N LEU A 109 -1.16 2.57 6.66
CA LEU A 109 -1.38 3.47 5.51
C LEU A 109 -2.35 2.86 4.49
N GLU A 110 -2.22 1.57 4.15
CA GLU A 110 -3.15 0.92 3.22
C GLU A 110 -4.60 0.95 3.73
N VAL A 111 -4.81 0.69 5.02
CA VAL A 111 -6.15 0.74 5.63
C VAL A 111 -6.68 2.16 5.66
N ALA A 112 -5.86 3.14 6.03
CA ALA A 112 -6.28 4.54 6.12
C ALA A 112 -6.71 5.13 4.76
N TYR A 113 -5.99 4.80 3.68
CA TYR A 113 -6.24 5.41 2.37
C TYR A 113 -7.06 4.55 1.41
N GLU A 114 -6.98 3.22 1.50
CA GLU A 114 -7.72 2.33 0.60
C GLU A 114 -8.92 1.65 1.27
N GLY A 115 -9.06 1.79 2.58
CA GLY A 115 -10.02 1.05 3.39
C GLY A 115 -9.62 -0.41 3.59
N THR A 116 -10.37 -1.09 4.45
CA THR A 116 -10.14 -2.52 4.74
C THR A 116 -10.58 -3.41 3.57
N SER A 117 -10.10 -4.67 3.57
CA SER A 117 -10.54 -5.68 2.61
C SER A 117 -12.07 -5.84 2.59
N LYS A 118 -12.71 -5.73 3.77
CA LYS A 118 -14.18 -5.77 3.89
C LYS A 118 -14.86 -4.64 3.11
N VAL A 119 -14.40 -3.39 3.27
CA VAL A 119 -14.93 -2.24 2.53
C VAL A 119 -14.72 -2.41 1.02
N LYS A 120 -13.56 -2.92 0.61
CA LYS A 120 -13.25 -3.20 -0.80
C LYS A 120 -14.19 -4.27 -1.38
N ILE A 121 -14.42 -5.36 -0.64
CA ILE A 121 -15.35 -6.44 -1.03
C ILE A 121 -16.78 -5.90 -1.12
N SER A 122 -17.26 -5.14 -0.12
CA SER A 122 -18.61 -4.57 -0.16
C SER A 122 -18.82 -3.62 -1.34
N ARG A 123 -17.81 -2.80 -1.66
CA ARG A 123 -17.85 -1.94 -2.87
C ARG A 123 -17.93 -2.78 -4.14
N LEU A 124 -17.13 -3.84 -4.24
CA LEU A 124 -17.14 -4.74 -5.39
C LEU A 124 -18.49 -5.46 -5.53
N GLN A 125 -19.04 -6.00 -4.45
CA GLN A 125 -20.36 -6.63 -4.42
C GLN A 125 -21.47 -5.66 -4.86
N LEU A 126 -21.43 -4.41 -4.38
CA LEU A 126 -22.39 -3.38 -4.81
C LEU A 126 -22.28 -3.10 -6.32
N ILE A 127 -21.06 -3.02 -6.85
CA ILE A 127 -20.83 -2.83 -8.29
C ILE A 127 -21.36 -4.04 -9.06
N THR A 128 -20.98 -5.27 -8.67
CA THR A 128 -21.45 -6.51 -9.29
C THR A 128 -22.98 -6.60 -9.28
N SER A 129 -23.63 -6.24 -8.16
CA SER A 129 -25.08 -6.19 -8.06
C SER A 129 -25.69 -5.15 -9.01
N LYS A 130 -25.15 -3.92 -9.06
CA LYS A 130 -25.60 -2.88 -9.99
C LYS A 130 -25.47 -3.31 -11.46
N PHE A 131 -24.40 -4.01 -11.81
CA PHE A 131 -24.18 -4.53 -13.17
C PHE A 131 -25.11 -5.72 -13.48
N GLY A 132 -25.31 -6.65 -12.54
CA GLY A 132 -26.26 -7.75 -12.71
C GLY A 132 -27.72 -7.30 -12.82
N ALA A 133 -28.04 -6.12 -12.27
CA ALA A 133 -29.34 -5.48 -12.41
C ALA A 133 -29.49 -4.66 -13.70
N LEU A 134 -28.42 -4.44 -14.49
CA LEU A 134 -28.54 -3.75 -15.77
C LEU A 134 -29.30 -4.63 -16.75
N ARG A 135 -30.37 -4.06 -17.30
CA ARG A 135 -31.15 -4.64 -18.38
C ARG A 135 -31.47 -3.53 -19.37
N MET A 136 -31.51 -3.92 -20.64
CA MET A 136 -32.02 -3.07 -21.69
C MET A 136 -33.53 -2.93 -21.51
N THR A 137 -34.06 -1.73 -21.69
CA THR A 137 -35.52 -1.51 -21.65
C THR A 137 -36.12 -1.74 -23.04
N GLU A 138 -37.44 -1.92 -23.12
CA GLU A 138 -38.13 -2.21 -24.39
C GLU A 138 -38.04 -1.05 -25.40
N ASP A 139 -37.89 0.17 -24.90
CA ASP A 139 -37.78 1.44 -25.63
C ASP A 139 -36.33 1.89 -25.89
N GLU A 140 -35.34 1.19 -25.34
CA GLU A 140 -33.92 1.55 -25.46
C GLU A 140 -33.28 0.86 -26.68
N SER A 141 -32.52 1.62 -27.48
CA SER A 141 -31.74 1.02 -28.57
C SER A 141 -30.49 0.31 -28.02
N VAL A 142 -29.99 -0.69 -28.75
CA VAL A 142 -28.73 -1.38 -28.40
C VAL A 142 -27.55 -0.39 -28.26
N SER A 143 -27.54 0.66 -29.07
CA SER A 143 -26.52 1.71 -29.01
C SER A 143 -26.60 2.51 -27.71
N ASP A 144 -27.81 2.92 -27.31
CA ASP A 144 -28.04 3.69 -26.09
C ASP A 144 -27.74 2.86 -24.83
N TYR A 145 -28.12 1.58 -24.86
CA TYR A 145 -27.75 0.62 -23.82
C TYR A 145 -26.24 0.49 -23.66
N ASN A 146 -25.52 0.29 -24.78
CA ASN A 146 -24.06 0.17 -24.76
C ASN A 146 -23.41 1.45 -24.23
N LYS A 147 -23.91 2.63 -24.62
CA LYS A 147 -23.44 3.92 -24.11
C LYS A 147 -23.65 4.03 -22.59
N ARG A 148 -24.84 3.68 -22.09
CA ARG A 148 -25.18 3.71 -20.66
C ARG A 148 -24.34 2.72 -19.84
N VAL A 149 -24.09 1.52 -20.37
CA VAL A 149 -23.19 0.53 -19.77
C VAL A 149 -21.76 1.06 -19.74
N LEU A 150 -21.29 1.71 -20.81
CA LEU A 150 -19.95 2.30 -20.88
C LEU A 150 -19.79 3.47 -19.90
N GLU A 151 -20.76 4.36 -19.78
CA GLU A 151 -20.74 5.48 -18.82
C GLU A 151 -20.72 4.99 -17.37
N LYS A 152 -21.59 4.02 -17.04
CA LYS A 152 -21.59 3.36 -15.73
C LYS A 152 -20.32 2.57 -15.48
N SER A 153 -19.71 2.01 -16.52
CA SER A 153 -18.40 1.39 -16.43
C SER A 153 -17.36 2.44 -16.14
N GLN A 154 -17.22 3.50 -16.93
CA GLN A 154 -16.19 4.54 -16.76
C GLN A 154 -16.24 5.24 -15.40
N MET A 155 -17.42 5.56 -14.85
CA MET A 155 -17.56 6.09 -13.48
C MET A 155 -17.03 5.12 -12.40
N ASN A 156 -17.17 3.81 -12.59
CA ASN A 156 -16.70 2.77 -11.67
C ASN A 156 -15.27 2.27 -11.98
N LEU A 157 -14.84 2.43 -13.23
CA LEU A 157 -13.54 2.03 -13.79
C LEU A 157 -12.49 3.13 -13.53
N TYR A 158 -12.87 4.41 -13.47
CA TYR A 158 -12.00 5.46 -12.95
C TYR A 158 -11.57 5.20 -11.50
N CYS A 159 -12.42 4.52 -10.71
CA CYS A 159 -12.11 4.05 -9.36
C CYS A 159 -11.33 2.72 -9.33
N SER A 160 -11.38 1.89 -10.38
CA SER A 160 -10.84 0.50 -10.36
C SER A 160 -9.67 0.23 -11.34
N VAL A 161 -9.61 0.85 -12.51
CA VAL A 161 -8.60 0.60 -13.57
C VAL A 161 -7.40 1.53 -13.53
N LYS A 162 -7.46 2.66 -12.80
CA LYS A 162 -6.23 3.35 -12.37
C LYS A 162 -5.29 2.41 -11.58
N ARG A 163 -5.78 1.25 -11.12
CA ARG A 163 -5.03 0.19 -10.44
C ARG A 163 -4.39 -0.86 -11.36
N TYR A 164 -4.90 -1.06 -12.58
CA TYR A 164 -4.39 -2.10 -13.50
C TYR A 164 -3.34 -1.59 -14.49
N LEU A 165 -3.35 -0.29 -14.83
CA LEU A 165 -2.41 0.29 -15.80
C LEU A 165 -1.10 0.84 -15.20
N ILE A 166 -0.86 0.68 -13.89
CA ILE A 166 0.40 1.09 -13.22
C ILE A 166 1.27 -0.13 -12.83
N LEU A 167 0.85 -1.35 -13.18
CA LEU A 167 1.59 -2.59 -12.89
C LEU A 167 1.91 -3.41 -14.15
N ARG A 168 2.07 -2.76 -15.30
CA ARG A 168 2.74 -3.33 -16.47
C ARG A 168 3.90 -2.45 -16.90
#